data_AF-A0A845PVN1-F1
#
_entry.id   AF-A0A845PVN1-F1
#
_cell.length_a   1.000
_cell.length_b   1.000
_cell.length_c   1.000
_cell.angle_alpha   90.00
_cell.angle_beta   90.00
_cell.angle_gamma   90.00
#
_symmetry.space_group_name_H-M   'P 1'
#
loop_
_entity.id
_entity.type
_entity.pdbx_description
1 polymer ?
#
loop_
_entity_poly.entity_id
_entity_poly.type
_entity_poly.pdbx_seq_one_letter_code
_entity_poly.pdbx_strand_id
1 'polypeptide(L)'
;RIIWNSILYLVKTGCQWRMLPQDFPKWQRGCTIIIKSVQIWGQFELVLEHLRGKFRVKLGQKSEPSLGIMDSQNIRWGNNRSL
;
A
#
# COMPACT_ATOMS: atom_id res chain seq x y z
N ARG A 1 -2.10 -14.93 11.35
CA ARG A 1 -0.79 -15.43 10.84
C ARG A 1 -0.78 -15.58 9.31
N ILE A 2 -1.78 -16.23 8.72
CA ILE A 2 -1.81 -16.50 7.26
C ILE A 2 -1.78 -15.23 6.39
N ILE A 3 -2.42 -14.14 6.82
CA ILE A 3 -2.42 -12.85 6.12
C ILE A 3 -1.00 -12.26 6.01
N TRP A 4 -0.25 -12.23 7.12
CA TRP A 4 1.14 -11.76 7.11
C TRP A 4 2.03 -12.66 6.27
N ASN A 5 1.84 -13.98 6.34
CA ASN A 5 2.57 -14.92 5.49
C ASN A 5 2.27 -14.69 4.00
N SER A 6 1.03 -14.38 3.62
CA SER A 6 0.69 -14.04 2.23
C SER A 6 1.35 -12.76 1.76
N ILE A 7 1.43 -11.72 2.61
CA ILE A 7 2.13 -10.46 2.29
C ILE A 7 3.63 -10.73 2.12
N LEU A 8 4.25 -11.46 3.04
CA LEU A 8 5.67 -11.79 2.99
C LEU A 8 6.00 -12.63 1.76
N TYR A 9 5.12 -13.56 1.39
CA TYR A 9 5.25 -14.34 0.16
C TYR A 9 5.24 -13.45 -1.08
N LEU A 10 4.30 -12.50 -1.17
CA LEU A 10 4.23 -11.53 -2.27
C LEU A 10 5.47 -10.64 -2.34
N VAL A 11 5.95 -10.12 -1.21
CA VAL A 11 7.16 -9.29 -1.17
C VAL A 11 8.40 -10.09 -1.56
N LYS A 12 8.47 -11.37 -1.16
CA LYS A 12 9.61 -12.25 -1.47
C LYS A 12 9.64 -12.68 -2.93
N THR A 13 8.48 -12.96 -3.52
CA THR A 13 8.38 -13.51 -4.89
C THR A 13 8.11 -12.45 -5.96
N GLY A 14 7.59 -11.28 -5.58
CA GLY A 14 7.18 -10.23 -6.52
C GLY A 14 5.97 -10.62 -7.39
N CYS A 15 5.26 -11.71 -7.07
CA CYS A 15 4.16 -12.17 -7.90
C CYS A 15 2.91 -11.29 -7.76
N GLN A 16 2.03 -11.34 -8.77
CA GLN A 16 0.74 -10.65 -8.69
C GLN A 16 -0.15 -11.30 -7.63
N TRP A 17 -1.00 -10.50 -6.96
CA TRP A 17 -2.00 -11.01 -6.00
C TRP A 17 -2.88 -12.14 -6.56
N ARG A 18 -3.17 -12.11 -7.87
CA ARG A 18 -3.96 -13.16 -8.55
C ARG A 18 -3.24 -14.51 -8.64
N MET A 19 -1.91 -14.53 -8.52
CA MET A 19 -1.06 -15.71 -8.60
C MET A 19 -0.72 -16.29 -7.22
N LEU A 20 -1.41 -15.84 -6.17
CA LEU A 20 -1.21 -16.37 -4.83
C LEU A 20 -1.60 -17.87 -4.78
N PRO A 21 -0.78 -18.73 -4.17
CA PRO A 21 -1.11 -20.16 -3.99
C PRO A 21 -2.45 -20.36 -3.27
N GLN A 22 -3.13 -21.49 -3.55
CA GLN A 22 -4.43 -21.81 -2.97
C GLN A 22 -4.40 -22.03 -1.45
N ASP A 23 -3.21 -22.29 -0.88
CA ASP A 23 -3.00 -22.41 0.56
C ASP A 23 -3.23 -21.09 1.31
N PHE A 24 -3.26 -19.97 0.58
CA PHE A 24 -3.55 -18.66 1.13
C PHE A 24 -5.01 -18.27 0.90
N PRO A 25 -5.58 -17.37 1.74
CA PRO A 25 -6.92 -16.85 1.53
C PRO A 25 -7.04 -16.25 0.12
N LYS A 26 -8.20 -16.47 -0.52
CA LYS A 26 -8.50 -15.89 -1.84
C LYS A 26 -8.04 -14.44 -1.88
N TRP A 27 -7.26 -14.09 -2.89
CA TRP A 27 -6.56 -12.82 -2.98
C TRP A 27 -7.46 -11.60 -2.76
N GLN A 28 -8.72 -11.65 -3.21
CA GLN A 28 -9.71 -10.59 -2.96
C GLN A 28 -9.93 -10.34 -1.46
N ARG A 29 -10.19 -11.42 -0.71
CA ARG A 29 -10.42 -11.35 0.74
C ARG A 29 -9.14 -10.95 1.47
N GLY A 30 -8.00 -11.50 1.05
CA GLY A 30 -6.68 -11.12 1.58
C GLY A 30 -6.44 -9.61 1.46
N CYS A 31 -6.54 -9.06 0.25
CA CYS A 31 -6.37 -7.62 -0.01
C CYS A 31 -7.35 -6.77 0.81
N THR A 32 -8.64 -7.12 0.81
CA THR A 32 -9.65 -6.34 1.52
C THR A 32 -9.40 -6.32 3.03
N ILE A 33 -9.02 -7.45 3.63
CA ILE A 33 -8.72 -7.51 5.06
C ILE A 33 -7.49 -6.67 5.39
N ILE A 34 -6.45 -6.73 4.54
CA ILE A 34 -5.23 -5.94 4.75
C ILE A 34 -5.55 -4.45 4.69
N ILE A 35 -6.22 -3.98 3.63
CA ILE A 35 -6.58 -2.56 3.47
C ILE A 35 -7.42 -2.09 4.66
N LYS A 36 -8.44 -2.87 5.06
CA LYS A 36 -9.25 -2.54 6.24
C LYS A 36 -8.43 -2.50 7.53
N SER A 37 -7.53 -3.47 7.73
CA SER A 37 -6.69 -3.51 8.94
C SER A 37 -5.74 -2.32 9.03
N VAL A 38 -5.14 -1.92 7.90
CA VAL A 38 -4.28 -0.72 7.82
C VAL A 38 -5.09 0.53 8.16
N GLN A 39 -6.28 0.67 7.59
CA GLN A 39 -7.14 1.82 7.81
C GLN A 39 -7.65 1.93 9.25
N ILE A 40 -7.98 0.82 9.91
CA ILE A 40 -8.46 0.84 11.30
C ILE A 40 -7.31 1.08 12.27
N TRP A 41 -6.13 0.48 12.02
CA TRP A 41 -5.07 0.48 13.02
C TRP A 41 -4.25 1.77 13.02
N GLY A 42 -4.13 2.46 11.89
CA GLY A 42 -3.37 3.72 11.76
C GLY A 42 -1.86 3.61 12.06
N GLN A 43 -1.39 2.46 12.56
CA GLN A 43 0.00 2.20 12.95
C GLN A 43 0.95 2.37 11.78
N PHE A 44 0.52 2.01 10.57
CA PHE A 44 1.32 2.18 9.38
C PHE A 44 1.59 3.66 9.07
N GLU A 45 0.62 4.54 9.29
CA GLU A 45 0.81 5.99 9.10
C GLU A 45 1.84 6.54 10.08
N LEU A 46 1.77 6.15 11.36
CA LEU A 46 2.74 6.55 12.38
C LEU A 46 4.16 6.08 12.04
N VAL A 47 4.31 4.82 11.62
CA VAL A 47 5.60 4.26 11.21
C VAL A 47 6.14 4.98 9.97
N LEU A 48 5.29 5.23 8.97
CA LEU A 48 5.67 5.95 7.75
C LEU A 48 6.06 7.39 8.05
N GLU A 49 5.34 8.07 8.93
CA GLU A 49 5.66 9.43 9.38
C GLU A 49 7.04 9.50 10.05
N HIS A 50 7.32 8.59 10.99
CA HIS A 50 8.63 8.52 11.65
C HIS A 50 9.77 8.23 10.67
N LEU A 51 9.55 7.30 9.73
CA LEU A 51 10.55 6.98 8.71
C LEU A 51 10.79 8.16 7.76
N ARG A 52 9.72 8.84 7.33
CA ARG A 52 9.80 10.05 6.50
C ARG A 52 10.54 11.17 7.23
N GLY A 53 10.24 11.41 8.51
CA GLY A 53 10.94 12.40 9.34
C GLY A 53 12.45 12.13 9.42
N LYS A 54 12.84 10.87 9.70
CA LYS A 54 14.27 10.48 9.70
C LYS A 54 14.96 10.72 8.36
N PHE A 55 14.29 10.41 7.26
CA PHE A 55 14.84 10.61 5.92
C PHE A 55 14.98 12.09 5.58
N ARG A 56 14.00 12.93 5.96
CA ARG A 56 14.04 14.39 5.78
C ARG A 56 15.20 15.02 6.54
N VAL A 57 15.41 14.64 7.80
CA VAL A 57 16.55 15.12 8.60
C VAL A 57 17.88 14.72 7.97
N LYS A 58 17.98 13.50 7.43
CA LYS A 58 19.19 13.04 6.70
C LYS A 58 19.47 13.88 5.45
N LEU A 59 18.44 14.43 4.81
CA LEU A 59 18.55 15.36 3.68
C LEU A 59 18.73 16.82 4.11
N GLY A 60 18.88 17.11 5.40
CA GLY A 60 19.03 18.48 5.93
C GLY A 60 17.73 19.28 5.98
N GLN A 61 16.58 18.63 5.84
CA GLN A 61 15.26 19.27 5.89
C GLN A 61 14.65 19.16 7.30
N LYS A 62 13.66 20.02 7.60
CA LYS A 62 12.85 19.92 8.82
C LYS A 62 12.10 18.58 8.86
N SER A 63 12.00 17.99 10.06
CA SER A 63 11.33 16.69 10.28
C SER A 63 9.87 16.73 9.82
N GLU A 64 9.15 17.81 10.13
CA GLU A 64 7.78 18.01 9.68
C GLU A 64 7.75 18.62 8.26
N PRO A 65 6.84 18.14 7.39
CA PRO A 65 6.63 18.74 6.08
C PRO A 65 5.96 20.11 6.21
N SER A 66 6.46 21.10 5.47
CA SER A 66 5.81 22.41 5.36
C SER A 66 4.62 22.41 4.39
N LEU A 67 4.54 21.43 3.49
CA LEU A 67 3.51 21.30 2.46
C LEU A 67 3.15 19.81 2.26
N GLY A 68 1.85 19.50 2.27
CA GLY A 68 1.33 18.19 1.89
C GLY A 68 0.81 18.23 0.45
N ILE A 69 1.40 17.43 -0.44
CA ILE A 69 0.88 17.24 -1.80
C ILE A 69 -0.03 16.01 -1.78
N MET A 70 -1.31 16.20 -2.09
CA MET A 70 -2.27 15.12 -2.27
C MET A 70 -2.54 14.98 -3.77
N ASP A 71 -1.99 13.92 -4.38
CA ASP A 71 -2.26 13.59 -5.78
C ASP A 71 -3.55 12.75 -5.86
N SER A 72 -4.56 13.26 -6.57
CA SER A 72 -5.77 12.50 -6.87
C SER A 72 -5.77 12.14 -8.35
N GLN A 73 -5.47 10.89 -8.63
CA GLN A 73 -5.48 10.38 -10.01
C GLN A 73 -6.90 9.98 -10.40
N ASN A 74 -7.53 10.79 -11.25
CA ASN A 74 -8.79 10.42 -11.90
C ASN A 74 -8.50 9.58 -13.15
N ILE A 75 -8.94 8.32 -13.15
CA ILE A 75 -8.85 7.47 -14.33
C ILE A 75 -9.97 7.86 -15.30
N ARG A 76 -9.60 8.51 -16.41
CA ARG A 76 -10.52 8.72 -17.53
C ARG A 76 -10.53 7.45 -18.38
N TRP A 77 -11.62 6.68 -18.32
CA TRP A 77 -11.87 5.60 -19.27
C TRP A 77 -12.54 6.18 -20.52
N GLY A 78 -11.90 6.03 -21.68
CA GLY A 78 -12.50 6.37 -22.98
C GLY A 78 -13.46 5.27 -23.43
N ASN A 79 -14.67 5.66 -23.82
CA ASN A 79 -15.63 4.75 -24.44
C ASN A 79 -15.12 4.40 -25.85
N ASN A 80 -14.51 3.23 -26.03
CA ASN A 80 -14.14 2.69 -27.35
C ASN A 80 -15.38 2.17 -28.11
N ARG A 81 -16.45 2.97 -28.19
CA ARG A 81 -17.54 2.77 -29.16
C ARG A 81 -17.37 3.74 -30.31
N SER A 82 -16.38 3.46 -31.12
CA SER A 82 -16.28 3.98 -32.48
C SER A 82 -15.29 3.08 -33.21
N LEU A 83 -15.82 1.97 -33.75
CA LEU A 83 -15.60 1.42 -35.08
C LEU A 83 -16.54 0.22 -35.24
#